data_AF-A0A2G5E5C1-F1
#
_entry.id   AF-A0A2G5E5C1-F1
#
_cell.length_a   1.000
_cell.length_b   1.000
_cell.length_c   1.000
_cell.angle_alpha   90.00
_cell.angle_beta   90.00
_cell.angle_gamma   90.00
#
_symmetry.space_group_name_H-M   'P 1'
#
loop_
_entity.id
_entity.type
_entity.pdbx_description
1 polymer ?
#
loop_
_entity_poly.entity_id
_entity_poly.type
_entity_poly.pdbx_seq_one_letter_code
_entity_poly.pdbx_strand_id
1 'polypeptide(L)'
;SEKNKSHYREEKTEEEEEEEEEERRTQMQETSVRHLGSGLSSTILSKSSMAKFITFFVILGFLCLTTFAKSPRPITDYEVREKKDSCYADIESGLWGWECKSSMIAKENCALKCLSPVCYSLIYESDPLEEGEKDYVRGQEYKYCMHRISIGESLDGVKGSFA
;
A
#
# COMPACT_ATOMS: atom_id res chain seq x y z
N SER A 1 30.83 12.93 49.65
CA SER A 1 29.53 13.62 49.80
C SER A 1 29.32 14.74 48.77
N GLU A 2 30.37 15.31 48.17
CA GLU A 2 30.22 16.42 47.21
C GLU A 2 29.90 15.98 45.77
N LYS A 3 30.35 14.79 45.36
CA LYS A 3 30.13 14.24 44.01
C LYS A 3 28.67 13.93 43.67
N ASN A 4 27.84 13.72 44.69
CA ASN A 4 26.40 13.46 44.52
C ASN A 4 25.58 14.76 44.42
N LYS A 5 26.18 15.90 44.78
CA LYS A 5 25.53 17.21 44.77
C LYS A 5 25.76 17.96 43.45
N SER A 6 26.83 17.62 42.72
CA SER A 6 27.09 18.13 41.36
C SER A 6 26.20 17.45 40.33
N HIS A 7 26.05 16.12 40.39
CA HIS A 7 25.19 15.36 39.49
C HIS A 7 23.72 15.80 39.56
N TYR A 8 23.20 15.96 40.79
CA TYR A 8 21.82 16.43 40.99
C TYR A 8 21.61 17.90 40.55
N ARG A 9 22.69 18.69 40.48
CA ARG A 9 22.61 20.08 40.00
C ARG A 9 22.62 20.14 38.48
N GLU A 10 23.44 19.31 37.82
CA GLU A 10 23.50 19.21 36.35
C GLU A 10 22.17 18.69 35.78
N GLU A 11 21.63 17.62 36.35
CA GLU A 11 20.35 16.99 35.95
C GLU A 11 19.16 17.96 36.12
N LYS A 12 19.19 18.81 37.15
CA LYS A 12 18.17 19.84 37.36
C LYS A 12 18.25 21.00 36.34
N THR A 13 19.46 21.36 35.89
CA THR A 13 19.63 22.37 34.83
C THR A 13 19.21 21.84 33.46
N GLU A 14 19.40 20.54 33.19
CA GLU A 14 18.96 19.92 31.94
C GLU A 14 17.42 19.84 31.85
N GLU A 15 16.72 19.52 32.95
CA GLU A 15 15.25 19.56 33.00
C GLU A 15 14.69 20.98 32.81
N GLU A 16 15.33 22.01 33.40
CA GLU A 16 14.91 23.41 33.25
C GLU A 16 15.15 23.93 31.81
N GLU A 17 16.22 23.47 31.12
CA GLU A 17 16.48 23.81 29.71
C GLU A 17 15.51 23.10 28.73
N GLU A 18 15.13 21.85 29.00
CA GLU A 18 14.13 21.12 28.20
C GLU A 18 12.72 21.74 28.31
N GLU A 19 12.32 22.20 29.51
CA GLU A 19 11.02 22.86 29.74
C GLU A 19 10.97 24.22 29.01
N GLU A 20 12.06 25.00 29.01
CA GLU A 20 12.14 26.27 28.27
C GLU A 20 12.20 26.09 26.74
N GLU A 21 12.76 24.96 26.26
CA GLU A 21 12.72 24.61 24.83
C GLU A 21 11.33 24.14 24.39
N GLU A 22 10.61 23.40 25.22
CA GLU A 22 9.23 22.99 24.96
C GLU A 22 8.26 24.18 24.97
N GLU A 23 8.45 25.15 25.88
CA GLU A 23 7.69 26.40 25.92
C GLU A 23 7.97 27.28 24.68
N ARG A 24 9.23 27.32 24.20
CA ARG A 24 9.57 27.97 22.92
C ARG A 24 8.94 27.27 21.72
N ARG A 25 8.89 25.93 21.69
CA ARG A 25 8.26 25.16 20.61
C ARG A 25 6.73 25.36 20.60
N THR A 26 6.09 25.41 21.75
CA THR A 26 4.65 25.71 21.87
C THR A 26 4.33 27.17 21.53
N GLN A 27 5.17 28.14 21.91
CA GLN A 27 5.02 29.53 21.44
C GLN A 27 5.24 29.67 19.92
N MET A 28 6.18 28.93 19.33
CA MET A 28 6.39 28.91 17.87
C MET A 28 5.20 28.27 17.13
N GLN A 29 4.57 27.23 17.70
CA GLN A 29 3.34 26.65 17.17
C GLN A 29 2.14 27.59 17.31
N GLU A 30 1.95 28.24 18.46
CA GLU A 30 0.87 29.22 18.64
C GLU A 30 1.03 30.45 17.73
N THR A 31 2.25 30.96 17.54
CA THR A 31 2.51 32.09 16.63
C THR A 31 2.30 31.71 15.16
N SER A 32 2.64 30.48 14.75
CA SER A 32 2.31 29.93 13.43
C SER A 32 0.79 29.82 13.20
N VAL A 33 0.04 29.36 14.21
CA VAL A 33 -1.43 29.31 14.18
C VAL A 33 -2.04 30.71 14.14
N ARG A 34 -1.50 31.69 14.89
CA ARG A 34 -1.95 33.10 14.87
C ARG A 34 -1.64 33.78 13.52
N HIS A 35 -0.54 33.44 12.85
CA HIS A 35 -0.21 33.99 11.54
C HIS A 35 -1.07 33.43 10.40
N LEU A 36 -1.62 32.22 10.57
CA LEU A 36 -2.64 31.65 9.68
C LEU A 36 -4.07 32.14 10.01
N GLY A 37 -4.28 32.72 11.19
CA GLY A 37 -5.58 33.20 11.68
C GLY A 37 -5.90 34.68 11.42
N SER A 38 -4.96 35.48 10.89
CA SER A 38 -5.18 36.91 10.60
C SER A 38 -5.69 37.12 9.17
N GLY A 39 -6.85 36.53 8.87
CA GLY A 39 -7.50 36.63 7.57
C GLY A 39 -9.02 36.69 7.67
N LEU A 40 -9.57 37.52 8.56
CA LEU A 40 -11.02 37.78 8.56
C LEU A 40 -11.28 39.28 8.62
N SER A 41 -10.91 39.95 7.52
CA SER A 41 -11.55 41.21 7.14
C SER A 41 -12.76 40.87 6.28
N SER A 42 -13.93 41.21 6.81
CA SER A 42 -15.26 40.93 6.29
C SER A 42 -15.44 41.48 4.88
N THR A 43 -15.29 40.62 3.86
CA THR A 43 -15.95 40.84 2.57
C THR A 43 -16.99 39.76 2.39
N ILE A 44 -18.22 40.22 2.13
CA ILE A 44 -19.42 39.41 1.95
C ILE A 44 -19.23 38.59 0.67
N LEU A 45 -18.60 37.41 0.78
CA LEU A 45 -18.53 36.45 -0.31
C LEU A 45 -19.66 35.43 -0.11
N SER A 46 -20.61 35.43 -1.05
CA SER A 46 -21.79 34.56 -1.08
C SER A 46 -21.49 33.15 -0.55
N LYS A 47 -22.17 32.73 0.53
CA LYS A 47 -22.05 31.39 1.13
C LYS A 47 -22.17 30.25 0.10
N SER A 48 -22.89 30.48 -1.00
CA SER A 48 -23.03 29.50 -2.09
C SER A 48 -21.77 29.32 -2.94
N SER A 49 -20.88 30.33 -2.98
CA SER A 49 -19.65 30.31 -3.76
C SER A 49 -18.55 29.50 -3.04
N MET A 50 -18.38 29.73 -1.73
CA MET A 50 -17.41 29.01 -0.88
C MET A 50 -17.70 27.51 -0.83
N ALA A 51 -18.96 27.10 -0.72
CA ALA A 51 -19.35 25.69 -0.71
C ALA A 51 -18.96 24.98 -2.03
N LYS A 52 -19.09 25.64 -3.18
CA LYS A 52 -18.71 25.08 -4.48
C LYS A 52 -17.20 24.88 -4.62
N PHE A 53 -16.40 25.82 -4.11
CA PHE A 53 -14.94 25.67 -4.10
C PHE A 53 -14.50 24.52 -3.19
N ILE A 54 -15.07 24.39 -1.99
CA ILE A 54 -14.79 23.27 -1.09
C ILE A 54 -15.17 21.94 -1.75
N THR A 55 -16.35 21.86 -2.38
CA THR A 55 -16.79 20.64 -3.08
C THR A 55 -15.84 20.30 -4.24
N PHE A 56 -15.38 21.29 -4.99
CA PHE A 56 -14.41 21.12 -6.08
C PHE A 56 -13.05 20.61 -5.59
N PHE A 57 -12.51 21.17 -4.50
CA PHE A 57 -11.24 20.71 -3.91
C PHE A 57 -11.36 19.31 -3.29
N VAL A 58 -12.51 18.95 -2.73
CA VAL A 58 -12.77 17.58 -2.25
C VAL A 58 -12.80 16.59 -3.42
N ILE A 59 -13.51 16.91 -4.50
CA ILE A 59 -13.56 16.06 -5.71
C ILE A 59 -12.16 15.93 -6.33
N LEU A 60 -11.42 17.03 -6.44
CA LEU A 60 -10.05 17.03 -6.98
C LEU A 60 -9.09 16.23 -6.09
N GLY A 61 -9.22 16.33 -4.77
CA GLY A 61 -8.47 15.52 -3.81
C GLY A 61 -8.75 14.02 -3.98
N PHE A 62 -10.03 13.62 -4.09
CA PHE A 62 -10.41 12.23 -4.34
C PHE A 62 -9.84 11.68 -5.66
N LEU A 63 -9.73 12.51 -6.71
CA LEU A 63 -9.14 12.11 -7.99
C LEU A 63 -7.61 11.98 -7.93
N CYS A 64 -6.93 12.77 -7.08
CA CYS A 64 -5.47 12.70 -6.91
C CYS A 64 -5.00 11.48 -6.10
N LEU A 65 -5.85 10.88 -5.26
CA LEU A 65 -5.48 9.74 -4.41
C LEU A 65 -5.10 8.47 -5.21
N THR A 66 -5.39 8.40 -6.50
CA THR A 66 -5.28 7.15 -7.29
C THR A 66 -4.11 7.08 -8.26
N THR A 67 -3.12 7.98 -8.20
CA THR A 67 -2.06 8.03 -9.24
C THR A 67 -0.62 7.94 -8.72
N PHE A 68 -0.33 6.98 -7.83
CA PHE A 68 1.03 6.46 -7.74
C PHE A 68 1.26 5.48 -8.89
N ALA A 69 1.59 6.01 -10.06
CA ALA A 69 2.02 5.19 -11.19
C ALA A 69 3.36 4.53 -10.83
N LYS A 70 3.32 3.27 -10.41
CA LYS A 70 4.52 2.46 -10.21
C LYS A 70 5.22 2.31 -11.57
N SER A 71 6.47 2.77 -11.65
CA SER A 71 7.28 2.57 -12.87
C SER A 71 7.26 1.10 -13.25
N PRO A 72 7.09 0.77 -14.55
CA PRO A 72 7.27 -0.59 -15.03
C PRO A 72 8.65 -1.07 -14.61
N ARG A 73 8.68 -2.20 -13.90
CA ARG A 73 9.92 -2.88 -13.54
C ARG A 73 9.62 -4.36 -13.36
N PRO A 74 10.62 -5.23 -13.58
CA PRO A 74 10.48 -6.64 -13.28
C PRO A 74 9.98 -6.87 -11.87
N ILE A 75 8.93 -7.68 -11.74
CA ILE A 75 8.50 -8.21 -10.45
C ILE A 75 9.55 -9.20 -9.94
N THR A 76 9.90 -9.09 -8.67
CA THR A 76 10.86 -10.00 -8.03
C THR A 76 10.16 -11.23 -7.47
N ASP A 77 10.88 -12.36 -7.35
CA ASP A 77 10.35 -13.57 -6.71
C ASP A 77 9.88 -13.31 -5.27
N TYR A 78 10.53 -12.37 -4.56
CA TYR A 78 10.11 -11.95 -3.22
C TYR A 78 8.71 -11.33 -3.25
N GLU A 79 8.46 -10.37 -4.14
CA GLU A 79 7.14 -9.73 -4.28
C GLU A 79 6.08 -10.71 -4.74
N VAL A 80 6.42 -11.66 -5.62
CA VAL A 80 5.50 -12.73 -6.03
C VAL A 80 5.11 -13.57 -4.82
N ARG A 81 6.07 -13.98 -4.00
CA ARG A 81 5.82 -14.76 -2.79
C ARG A 81 4.98 -13.98 -1.78
N GLU A 82 5.34 -12.73 -1.51
CA GLU A 82 4.60 -11.86 -0.59
C GLU A 82 3.14 -11.66 -1.02
N LYS A 83 2.91 -11.39 -2.32
CA LYS A 83 1.55 -11.27 -2.86
C LYS A 83 0.78 -12.58 -2.78
N LYS A 84 1.45 -13.71 -3.01
CA LYS A 84 0.82 -15.03 -2.89
C LYS A 84 0.43 -15.34 -1.44
N ASP A 85 1.28 -14.97 -0.47
CA ASP A 85 0.97 -15.12 0.96
C ASP A 85 -0.25 -14.27 1.34
N SER A 86 -0.36 -13.04 0.82
CA SER A 86 -1.58 -12.22 0.96
C SER A 86 -2.81 -12.90 0.36
N CYS A 87 -2.69 -13.50 -0.82
CA CYS A 87 -3.79 -14.25 -1.43
C CYS A 87 -4.24 -15.44 -0.57
N TYR A 88 -3.32 -16.16 0.05
CA TYR A 88 -3.69 -17.24 0.97
C TYR A 88 -4.44 -16.72 2.20
N ALA A 89 -4.01 -15.58 2.78
CA ALA A 89 -4.71 -14.96 3.88
C ALA A 89 -6.15 -14.54 3.50
N ASP A 90 -6.32 -13.95 2.32
CA ASP A 90 -7.64 -13.56 1.81
C ASP A 90 -8.55 -14.79 1.59
N ILE A 91 -8.01 -15.88 1.06
CA ILE A 91 -8.75 -17.14 0.90
C ILE A 91 -9.15 -17.70 2.26
N GLU A 92 -8.24 -17.71 3.23
CA GLU A 92 -8.50 -18.24 4.57
C GLU A 92 -9.59 -17.44 5.30
N SER A 93 -9.61 -16.11 5.10
CA SER A 93 -10.64 -15.21 5.62
C SER A 93 -12.06 -15.51 5.09
N GLY A 94 -12.18 -16.27 3.99
CA GLY A 94 -13.45 -16.64 3.37
C GLY A 94 -13.93 -15.69 2.28
N LEU A 95 -13.15 -14.66 1.92
CA LEU A 95 -13.50 -13.69 0.88
C LEU A 95 -13.65 -14.32 -0.51
N TRP A 96 -13.01 -15.47 -0.73
CA TRP A 96 -12.96 -16.19 -2.00
C TRP A 96 -13.96 -17.35 -2.12
N GLY A 97 -14.91 -17.47 -1.19
CA GLY A 97 -15.90 -18.56 -1.20
C GLY A 97 -15.40 -19.85 -0.56
N TRP A 98 -16.33 -20.80 -0.35
CA TRP A 98 -16.02 -22.06 0.32
C TRP A 98 -15.23 -23.01 -0.59
N GLU A 99 -15.44 -22.90 -1.91
CA GLU A 99 -14.79 -23.69 -2.94
C GLU A 99 -13.27 -23.59 -2.86
N CYS A 100 -12.73 -22.39 -2.60
CA CYS A 100 -11.28 -22.16 -2.44
C CYS A 100 -10.69 -22.77 -1.16
N LYS A 101 -11.53 -23.32 -0.28
CA LYS A 101 -11.12 -24.01 0.94
C LYS A 101 -11.45 -25.51 0.90
N SER A 102 -12.02 -26.00 -0.20
CA SER A 102 -12.50 -27.38 -0.33
C SER A 102 -11.37 -28.41 -0.39
N SER A 103 -10.21 -28.03 -0.95
CA SER A 103 -9.00 -28.84 -0.96
C SER A 103 -7.74 -27.97 -1.06
N MET A 104 -6.56 -28.59 -0.93
CA MET A 104 -5.28 -27.90 -1.13
C MET A 104 -5.13 -27.40 -2.56
N ILE A 105 -5.56 -28.17 -3.56
CA ILE A 105 -5.47 -27.74 -4.96
C ILE A 105 -6.50 -26.66 -5.31
N ALA A 106 -7.69 -26.69 -4.71
CA ALA A 106 -8.66 -25.62 -4.89
C ALA A 106 -8.13 -24.31 -4.30
N LYS A 107 -7.51 -24.36 -3.12
CA LYS A 107 -6.80 -23.21 -2.53
C LYS A 107 -5.70 -22.69 -3.45
N GLU A 108 -4.91 -23.58 -4.05
CA GLU A 108 -3.83 -23.19 -4.95
C GLU A 108 -4.34 -22.54 -6.24
N ASN A 109 -5.35 -23.12 -6.89
CA ASN A 109 -5.99 -22.53 -8.07
C ASN A 109 -6.54 -21.13 -7.76
N CYS A 110 -7.21 -20.96 -6.62
CA CYS A 110 -7.69 -19.64 -6.20
C CYS A 110 -6.54 -18.67 -5.90
N ALA A 111 -5.45 -19.13 -5.29
CA ALA A 111 -4.28 -18.30 -5.02
C ALA A 111 -3.60 -17.83 -6.31
N LEU A 112 -3.50 -18.70 -7.33
CA LEU A 112 -3.01 -18.32 -8.65
C LEU A 112 -3.92 -17.26 -9.30
N LYS A 113 -5.24 -17.48 -9.27
CA LYS A 113 -6.20 -16.50 -9.80
C LYS A 113 -6.15 -15.17 -9.05
N CYS A 114 -5.97 -15.18 -7.73
CA CYS A 114 -5.76 -13.99 -6.91
C CYS A 114 -4.49 -13.25 -7.30
N LEU A 115 -3.38 -13.98 -7.43
CA LEU A 115 -2.07 -13.41 -7.69
C LEU A 115 -2.01 -12.68 -9.03
N SER A 116 -2.65 -13.24 -10.07
CA SER A 116 -2.91 -12.55 -11.33
C SER A 116 -4.04 -13.24 -12.11
N PRO A 117 -5.22 -12.61 -12.18
CA PRO A 117 -6.33 -13.15 -12.96
C PRO A 117 -5.98 -13.32 -14.43
N VAL A 118 -5.20 -12.39 -14.99
CA VAL A 118 -4.79 -12.41 -16.41
C VAL A 118 -3.89 -13.61 -16.71
N CYS A 119 -2.87 -13.86 -15.88
CA CYS A 119 -1.98 -14.99 -16.09
C CYS A 119 -2.66 -16.33 -15.79
N TYR A 120 -3.57 -16.37 -14.82
CA TYR A 120 -4.36 -17.57 -14.55
C TYR A 120 -5.25 -17.93 -15.74
N SER A 121 -5.98 -16.94 -16.29
CA SER A 121 -6.80 -17.13 -17.50
C SER A 121 -5.99 -17.63 -18.69
N LEU A 122 -4.80 -17.09 -18.89
CA LEU A 122 -3.94 -17.52 -20.00
C LEU A 122 -3.44 -18.97 -19.84
N ILE A 123 -3.01 -19.34 -18.64
CA ILE A 123 -2.25 -20.58 -18.41
C ILE A 123 -3.12 -21.73 -17.89
N TYR A 124 -4.02 -21.48 -16.94
CA TYR A 124 -4.71 -22.51 -16.16
C TYR A 124 -6.24 -22.53 -16.31
N GLU A 125 -6.90 -21.47 -16.80
CA GLU A 125 -8.38 -21.44 -16.81
C GLU A 125 -9.02 -22.54 -17.65
N SER A 126 -8.40 -22.93 -18.77
CA SER A 126 -8.90 -24.03 -19.60
C SER A 126 -8.67 -25.41 -18.98
N ASP A 127 -7.70 -25.52 -18.07
CA ASP A 127 -7.23 -26.78 -17.50
C ASP A 127 -6.65 -26.52 -16.10
N PRO A 128 -7.49 -26.36 -15.06
CA PRO A 128 -7.03 -26.03 -13.71
C PRO A 128 -6.15 -27.14 -13.13
N LEU A 129 -5.32 -26.81 -12.13
CA LEU A 129 -4.47 -27.81 -11.50
C LEU A 129 -5.30 -28.92 -10.83
N GLU A 130 -4.91 -30.17 -11.03
CA GLU A 130 -5.51 -31.36 -10.42
C GLU A 130 -4.80 -31.80 -9.12
N GLU A 131 -5.50 -32.59 -8.30
CA GLU A 131 -4.94 -33.07 -7.03
C GLU A 131 -3.72 -33.98 -7.27
N GLY A 132 -2.58 -33.61 -6.70
CA GLY A 132 -1.31 -34.32 -6.89
C GLY A 132 -0.50 -33.91 -8.13
N GLU A 133 -1.03 -32.99 -8.95
CA GLU A 133 -0.31 -32.48 -10.12
C GLU A 133 0.87 -31.57 -9.72
N LYS A 134 1.98 -31.70 -10.44
CA LYS A 134 3.10 -30.76 -10.39
C LYS A 134 3.44 -30.32 -11.80
N ASP A 135 2.87 -29.18 -12.21
CA ASP A 135 3.17 -28.62 -13.52
C ASP A 135 4.31 -27.61 -13.46
N TYR A 136 5.52 -28.08 -13.75
CA TYR A 136 6.70 -27.23 -13.80
C TYR A 136 6.72 -26.32 -15.03
N VAL A 137 6.19 -26.77 -16.17
CA VAL A 137 6.24 -26.03 -17.45
C VAL A 137 5.28 -24.86 -17.39
N ARG A 138 4.00 -25.11 -17.09
CA ARG A 138 3.00 -24.06 -16.87
C ARG A 138 3.35 -23.18 -15.67
N GLY A 139 4.05 -23.73 -14.67
CA GLY A 139 4.65 -22.95 -13.59
C GLY A 139 5.66 -21.90 -14.08
N GLN A 140 6.52 -22.25 -15.05
CA GLN A 140 7.43 -21.28 -15.67
C GLN A 140 6.69 -20.28 -16.57
N GLU A 141 5.73 -20.74 -17.36
CA GLU A 141 4.90 -19.86 -18.21
C GLU A 141 4.15 -18.82 -17.38
N TYR A 142 3.59 -19.24 -16.23
CA TYR A 142 2.91 -18.33 -15.31
C TYR A 142 3.87 -17.29 -14.72
N LYS A 143 5.08 -17.69 -14.31
CA LYS A 143 6.12 -16.76 -13.85
C LYS A 143 6.55 -15.79 -14.95
N TYR A 144 6.72 -16.29 -16.17
CA TYR A 144 7.08 -15.47 -17.32
C TYR A 144 5.96 -14.47 -17.68
N CYS A 145 4.70 -14.90 -17.62
CA CYS A 145 3.53 -14.01 -17.75
C CYS A 145 3.59 -12.86 -16.73
N MET A 146 3.78 -13.18 -15.46
CA MET A 146 3.89 -12.18 -14.38
C MET A 146 5.02 -11.18 -14.62
N HIS A 147 6.16 -11.68 -15.11
CA HIS A 147 7.29 -10.84 -15.48
C HIS A 147 6.90 -9.86 -16.60
N ARG A 148 6.32 -10.33 -17.70
CA ARG A 148 5.92 -9.48 -18.84
C ARG A 148 4.89 -8.43 -18.46
N ILE A 149 3.87 -8.80 -17.68
CA ILE A 149 2.87 -7.83 -17.15
C ILE A 149 3.56 -6.73 -16.34
N SER A 150 4.53 -7.08 -15.48
CA SER A 150 5.19 -6.10 -14.59
C SER A 150 6.01 -5.02 -15.33
N ILE A 151 6.47 -5.32 -16.55
CA ILE A 151 7.20 -4.40 -17.42
C ILE A 151 6.32 -3.82 -18.53
N GLY A 152 5.03 -4.16 -18.58
CA GLY A 152 4.08 -3.64 -19.57
C GLY A 152 4.24 -4.23 -20.97
N GLU A 153 4.80 -5.43 -21.09
CA GLU A 153 4.91 -6.13 -22.37
C GLU A 153 3.62 -6.89 -22.73
N SER A 154 3.45 -7.21 -24.02
CA SER A 154 2.37 -8.09 -24.50
C SER A 154 2.42 -9.47 -23.82
N LEU A 155 1.35 -10.26 -23.88
CA LEU A 155 1.33 -11.65 -23.40
C LEU A 155 1.27 -12.67 -24.54
N ASP A 156 1.38 -12.20 -25.78
CA ASP A 156 1.41 -13.06 -26.96
C ASP A 156 2.58 -14.04 -26.89
N GLY A 157 2.29 -15.32 -27.16
CA GLY A 157 3.28 -16.40 -27.18
C GLY A 157 3.80 -16.85 -25.82
N VAL A 158 3.22 -16.38 -24.69
CA VAL A 158 3.62 -16.85 -23.35
C VAL A 158 3.18 -18.29 -23.08
N LYS A 159 1.96 -18.65 -23.46
CA LYS A 159 1.49 -20.04 -23.37
C LYS A 159 2.19 -20.88 -24.44
N GLY A 160 2.83 -21.98 -24.04
CA GLY A 160 3.61 -22.86 -24.91
C GLY A 160 5.06 -22.43 -25.12
N SER A 161 5.56 -21.37 -24.45
CA SER A 161 6.93 -20.89 -24.67
C SER A 161 8.01 -21.81 -24.09
N PHE A 162 7.64 -22.75 -23.22
CA PHE A 162 8.55 -23.68 -22.54
C PHE A 162 8.21 -25.16 -22.82
N ALA A 163 7.37 -25.42 -23.84
CA ALA A 163 6.95 -26.75 -24.27
C ALA A 163 7.89 -27.38 -25.29
#